data_AF-A0A3E0I567-F1
#
_entry.id   AF-A0A3E0I567-F1
#
_cell.length_a   1.000
_cell.length_b   1.000
_cell.length_c   1.000
_cell.angle_alpha   90.00
_cell.angle_beta   90.00
_cell.angle_gamma   90.00
#
_symmetry.space_group_name_H-M   'P 1'
#
loop_
_entity.id
_entity.type
_entity.pdbx_description
1 polymer ?
#
loop_
_entity_poly.entity_id
_entity_poly.type
_entity_poly.pdbx_seq_one_letter_code
_entity_poly.pdbx_strand_id
1 'polypeptide(L)'
;MKILSGRYFLALRPVRVRIAAAAVLAMAGLLAAPVAHAAPATSCNSPHCYSIGTLDRTDFTGIYGHWHSNNMYLGGSEYENGGHINSEMWLVTAEGGASWVEEGLRNGIDPGDPCGCQAYEVFWADQAPGGTFSRHFIDNDTPDGYDNAYEIQRGAAPNQWDVYYDGNQVGVSAVTGSWTGYEQQIGGEVAANDLGAAHADWFQMTADFRDGAGKWYVSRGGASIPSQVVDSGFTGYWVDSDWVWWVGH
;
A
#
# COMPACT_ATOMS: atom_id res chain seq x y z
N MET A 1 -55.79 38.24 66.42
CA MET A 1 -55.03 36.97 66.55
C MET A 1 -54.62 36.53 65.15
N LYS A 2 -53.30 36.38 64.93
CA LYS A 2 -52.55 35.61 63.89
C LYS A 2 -53.43 34.65 63.03
N ILE A 3 -53.29 34.47 61.72
CA ILE A 3 -52.13 34.42 60.80
C ILE A 3 -52.61 34.62 59.34
N LEU A 4 -51.67 35.12 58.52
CA LEU A 4 -51.69 35.43 57.10
C LEU A 4 -51.64 34.21 56.14
N SER A 5 -51.79 34.54 54.85
CA SER A 5 -51.27 33.90 53.62
C SER A 5 -52.23 32.92 52.91
N GLY A 6 -52.49 32.99 51.60
CA GLY A 6 -52.02 33.90 50.56
C GLY A 6 -51.85 33.18 49.22
N ARG A 7 -52.69 33.56 48.22
CA ARG A 7 -52.53 33.41 46.74
C ARG A 7 -52.63 31.95 46.22
N TYR A 8 -53.15 31.65 45.02
CA TYR A 8 -52.71 32.05 43.68
C TYR A 8 -53.86 32.11 42.66
N PHE A 9 -53.82 33.12 41.79
CA PHE A 9 -54.67 33.28 40.61
C PHE A 9 -54.04 32.57 39.41
N LEU A 10 -54.83 31.71 38.74
CA LEU A 10 -54.56 31.24 37.37
C LEU A 10 -54.81 32.38 36.37
N ALA A 11 -53.88 32.59 35.45
CA ALA A 11 -54.16 33.32 34.21
C ALA A 11 -53.48 32.62 33.03
N LEU A 12 -54.31 31.97 32.22
CA LEU A 12 -53.96 31.40 30.91
C LEU A 12 -53.42 32.50 29.99
N ARG A 13 -52.42 32.17 29.18
CA ARG A 13 -52.03 32.97 28.01
C ARG A 13 -51.93 32.12 26.75
N PRO A 14 -52.20 32.74 25.58
CA PRO A 14 -52.64 32.05 24.37
C PRO A 14 -51.48 31.42 23.61
N VAL A 15 -51.77 30.27 23.00
CA VAL A 15 -50.90 29.57 22.05
C VAL A 15 -50.75 30.45 20.80
N ARG A 16 -49.54 30.99 20.60
CA ARG A 16 -49.16 31.65 19.35
C ARG A 16 -48.55 30.62 18.42
N VAL A 17 -49.34 30.18 17.44
CA VAL A 17 -48.85 29.47 16.26
C VAL A 17 -47.99 30.45 15.46
N ARG A 18 -46.68 30.20 15.40
CA ARG A 18 -45.78 30.86 14.45
C ARG A 18 -45.40 29.85 13.38
N ILE A 19 -46.09 29.95 12.24
CA ILE A 19 -45.64 29.38 10.97
C ILE A 19 -44.42 30.24 10.56
N ALA A 20 -43.23 29.77 10.89
CA ALA A 20 -42.00 30.33 10.35
C ALA A 20 -41.71 29.57 9.05
N ALA A 21 -41.89 30.26 7.93
CA ALA A 21 -41.42 29.84 6.63
C ALA A 21 -39.88 29.76 6.66
N ALA A 22 -39.36 28.57 6.94
CA ALA A 22 -37.95 28.26 6.71
C ALA A 22 -37.81 27.94 5.22
N ALA A 23 -37.52 28.96 4.43
CA ALA A 23 -36.91 28.78 3.12
C ALA A 23 -35.56 28.10 3.34
N VAL A 24 -35.56 26.77 3.23
CA VAL A 24 -34.34 25.95 3.24
C VAL A 24 -33.57 26.32 1.99
N LEU A 25 -32.53 27.12 2.20
CA LEU A 25 -31.49 27.42 1.24
C LEU A 25 -30.76 26.10 0.91
N ALA A 26 -31.33 25.30 0.01
CA ALA A 26 -30.71 24.11 -0.54
C ALA A 26 -29.65 24.53 -1.58
N MET A 27 -28.59 25.16 -1.11
CA MET A 27 -27.41 25.46 -1.91
C MET A 27 -26.18 25.29 -1.02
N ALA A 28 -25.14 24.67 -1.58
CA ALA A 28 -23.86 24.30 -0.95
C ALA A 28 -23.85 22.92 -0.26
N GLY A 29 -24.05 21.89 -1.08
CA GLY A 29 -23.73 20.51 -0.72
C GLY A 29 -23.49 19.64 -1.94
N LEU A 30 -23.01 20.21 -3.07
CA LEU A 30 -22.19 19.40 -3.96
C LEU A 30 -20.93 19.08 -3.16
N LEU A 31 -21.02 18.04 -2.32
CA LEU A 31 -19.89 17.24 -1.93
C LEU A 31 -19.25 16.89 -3.26
N ALA A 32 -18.08 17.48 -3.53
CA ALA A 32 -17.23 17.06 -4.62
C ALA A 32 -17.09 15.55 -4.45
N ALA A 33 -17.82 14.78 -5.26
CA ALA A 33 -17.64 13.35 -5.30
C ALA A 33 -16.14 13.15 -5.53
N PRO A 34 -15.47 12.29 -4.75
CA PRO A 34 -14.07 12.00 -5.01
C PRO A 34 -13.96 11.67 -6.49
N VAL A 35 -13.18 12.47 -7.20
CA VAL A 35 -12.88 12.22 -8.61
C VAL A 35 -12.28 10.82 -8.62
N ALA A 36 -13.00 9.87 -9.19
CA ALA A 36 -12.48 8.52 -9.38
C ALA A 36 -11.24 8.69 -10.26
N HIS A 37 -10.06 8.57 -9.66
CA HIS A 37 -8.83 8.47 -10.42
C HIS A 37 -8.88 7.09 -11.06
N ALA A 38 -8.69 7.02 -12.37
CA ALA A 38 -8.60 5.75 -13.08
C ALA A 38 -7.57 4.89 -12.35
N ALA A 39 -7.93 3.62 -12.09
CA ALA A 39 -7.00 2.68 -11.51
C ALA A 39 -5.74 2.65 -12.39
N PRO A 40 -4.54 2.69 -11.79
CA PRO A 40 -3.33 2.76 -12.57
C PRO A 40 -3.16 1.55 -13.46
N ALA A 41 -2.65 1.79 -14.67
CA ALA A 41 -2.36 0.72 -15.61
C ALA A 41 -1.33 -0.24 -14.98
N THR A 42 -1.66 -1.53 -14.94
CA THR A 42 -0.68 -2.57 -14.60
C THR A 42 0.42 -2.56 -15.67
N SER A 43 1.66 -2.41 -15.23
CA SER A 43 2.86 -2.49 -16.07
C SER A 43 3.57 -3.78 -15.73
N CYS A 44 3.57 -4.71 -16.68
CA CYS A 44 4.42 -5.89 -16.60
C CYS A 44 5.55 -5.67 -17.61
N ASN A 45 6.80 -5.76 -17.15
CA ASN A 45 8.00 -5.80 -17.97
C ASN A 45 8.99 -6.69 -17.22
N SER A 46 9.32 -7.87 -17.75
CA SER A 46 10.29 -8.77 -17.12
C SER A 46 11.53 -7.98 -16.65
N PRO A 47 11.92 -8.07 -15.37
CA PRO A 47 11.47 -9.05 -14.37
C PRO A 47 10.27 -8.63 -13.49
N HIS A 48 9.64 -7.49 -13.73
CA HIS A 48 8.71 -6.83 -12.80
C HIS A 48 7.26 -6.79 -13.30
N CYS A 49 6.30 -6.97 -12.40
CA CYS A 49 4.88 -6.78 -12.63
C CYS A 49 4.30 -5.90 -11.53
N TYR A 50 3.93 -4.66 -11.84
CA TYR A 50 3.54 -3.67 -10.82
C TYR A 50 2.42 -2.73 -11.28
N SER A 51 1.83 -2.06 -10.31
CA SER A 51 0.86 -0.98 -10.50
C SER A 51 1.43 0.33 -9.94
N ILE A 52 1.22 1.46 -10.63
CA ILE A 52 1.86 2.74 -10.32
C ILE A 52 0.84 3.79 -9.86
N GLY A 53 0.88 4.24 -8.61
CA GLY A 53 0.19 5.45 -8.16
C GLY A 53 1.06 6.69 -8.32
N THR A 54 0.68 7.66 -9.15
CA THR A 54 1.39 8.95 -9.20
C THR A 54 1.04 9.80 -7.99
N LEU A 55 2.05 10.26 -7.26
CA LEU A 55 1.91 11.08 -6.06
C LEU A 55 2.26 12.55 -6.32
N ASP A 56 3.36 12.83 -7.02
CA ASP A 56 4.00 14.15 -7.27
C ASP A 56 3.58 15.29 -6.31
N ARG A 57 3.79 15.07 -5.00
CA ARG A 57 3.26 15.94 -3.95
C ARG A 57 4.18 16.04 -2.75
N THR A 58 4.25 17.24 -2.19
CA THR A 58 5.03 17.58 -0.99
C THR A 58 4.19 17.63 0.28
N ASP A 59 2.88 17.40 0.21
CA ASP A 59 2.00 17.29 1.38
C ASP A 59 1.72 15.85 1.79
N PHE A 60 2.17 14.85 1.03
CA PHE A 60 2.00 13.43 1.30
C PHE A 60 2.74 12.95 2.57
N THR A 61 2.10 12.26 3.50
CA THR A 61 2.69 11.83 4.79
C THR A 61 3.26 10.41 4.80
N GLY A 62 2.87 9.56 3.86
CA GLY A 62 3.32 8.16 3.82
C GLY A 62 2.43 7.27 2.96
N ILE A 63 3.01 6.15 2.51
CA ILE A 63 2.33 5.08 1.79
C ILE A 63 2.14 3.89 2.73
N TYR A 64 1.04 3.18 2.54
CA TYR A 64 0.57 2.13 3.43
C TYR A 64 0.15 0.95 2.56
N GLY A 65 0.88 -0.14 2.68
CA GLY A 65 0.63 -1.41 2.03
C GLY A 65 -0.07 -2.38 2.96
N HIS A 66 -0.97 -3.17 2.41
CA HIS A 66 -1.53 -4.33 3.09
C HIS A 66 -1.67 -5.45 2.08
N TRP A 67 -1.01 -6.58 2.35
CA TRP A 67 -1.07 -7.73 1.47
C TRP A 67 -0.87 -9.04 2.18
N HIS A 68 -1.41 -10.07 1.53
CA HIS A 68 -1.31 -11.46 1.96
C HIS A 68 0.10 -11.98 1.80
N SER A 69 0.64 -12.64 2.83
CA SER A 69 1.90 -13.38 2.72
C SER A 69 1.70 -14.54 1.73
N ASN A 70 2.50 -14.54 0.66
CA ASN A 70 2.31 -15.37 -0.51
C ASN A 70 3.37 -16.47 -0.61
N ASN A 71 2.96 -17.67 -1.03
CA ASN A 71 3.90 -18.77 -1.28
C ASN A 71 4.62 -18.54 -2.60
N MET A 72 5.78 -17.90 -2.54
CA MET A 72 6.66 -17.69 -3.69
C MET A 72 7.69 -18.80 -3.82
N TYR A 73 7.95 -19.31 -5.00
CA TYR A 73 8.97 -20.34 -5.26
C TYR A 73 9.69 -20.02 -6.57
N LEU A 74 11.01 -20.15 -6.59
CA LEU A 74 11.84 -19.79 -7.75
C LEU A 74 12.33 -21.00 -8.56
N GLY A 75 12.43 -22.17 -7.91
CA GLY A 75 13.17 -23.33 -8.44
C GLY A 75 14.52 -23.49 -7.75
N GLY A 76 14.85 -24.72 -7.32
CA GLY A 76 16.04 -25.01 -6.51
C GLY A 76 17.37 -24.46 -7.07
N SER A 77 17.59 -24.54 -8.37
CA SER A 77 18.82 -24.04 -9.02
C SER A 77 18.87 -22.52 -9.13
N GLU A 78 17.72 -21.85 -9.16
CA GLU A 78 17.67 -20.39 -9.36
C GLU A 78 18.11 -19.64 -8.11
N TYR A 79 17.79 -20.19 -6.92
CA TYR A 79 18.29 -19.68 -5.66
C TYR A 79 19.82 -19.64 -5.61
N GLU A 80 20.48 -20.76 -5.99
CA GLU A 80 21.95 -20.86 -6.03
C GLU A 80 22.60 -19.88 -7.03
N ASN A 81 21.86 -19.49 -8.07
CA ASN A 81 22.28 -18.50 -9.06
C ASN A 81 22.05 -17.04 -8.61
N GLY A 82 21.63 -16.81 -7.36
CA GLY A 82 21.34 -15.48 -6.82
C GLY A 82 19.97 -14.93 -7.23
N GLY A 83 19.09 -15.78 -7.75
CA GLY A 83 17.74 -15.41 -8.11
C GLY A 83 16.86 -15.14 -6.89
N HIS A 84 15.77 -14.43 -7.12
CA HIS A 84 14.74 -14.17 -6.13
C HIS A 84 13.38 -13.89 -6.73
N ILE A 85 12.37 -13.98 -5.89
CA ILE A 85 11.00 -13.56 -6.16
C ILE A 85 10.52 -12.75 -4.95
N ASN A 86 9.85 -11.63 -5.18
CA ASN A 86 9.35 -10.78 -4.08
C ASN A 86 7.91 -10.30 -4.33
N SER A 87 7.27 -9.88 -3.26
CA SER A 87 6.15 -8.95 -3.24
C SER A 87 6.64 -7.65 -2.62
N GLU A 88 6.45 -6.52 -3.29
CA GLU A 88 7.13 -5.27 -2.96
C GLU A 88 6.22 -4.05 -3.08
N MET A 89 6.50 -3.06 -2.25
CA MET A 89 5.98 -1.70 -2.36
C MET A 89 7.14 -0.71 -2.40
N TRP A 90 7.10 0.17 -3.39
CA TRP A 90 8.11 1.20 -3.61
C TRP A 90 7.52 2.59 -3.38
N LEU A 91 8.26 3.43 -2.67
CA LEU A 91 8.12 4.88 -2.68
C LEU A 91 9.27 5.48 -3.51
N VAL A 92 8.95 6.03 -4.68
CA VAL A 92 9.92 6.81 -5.46
C VAL A 92 10.02 8.20 -4.84
N THR A 93 11.22 8.56 -4.41
CA THR A 93 11.49 9.77 -3.61
C THR A 93 12.30 10.83 -4.38
N ALA A 94 12.72 10.53 -5.61
CA ALA A 94 13.29 11.49 -6.54
C ALA A 94 12.63 11.39 -7.93
N GLU A 95 12.46 12.55 -8.59
CA GLU A 95 11.91 12.62 -9.94
C GLU A 95 12.67 11.69 -10.90
N GLY A 96 11.94 10.92 -11.70
CA GLY A 96 12.52 9.98 -12.66
C GLY A 96 13.12 8.71 -12.05
N GLY A 97 12.85 8.38 -10.79
CA GLY A 97 13.19 7.07 -10.21
C GLY A 97 14.62 6.93 -9.70
N ALA A 98 15.39 8.02 -9.63
CA ALA A 98 16.80 7.97 -9.20
C ALA A 98 16.99 7.66 -7.70
N SER A 99 15.93 7.70 -6.91
CA SER A 99 15.93 7.36 -5.49
C SER A 99 14.59 6.81 -5.07
N TRP A 100 14.63 5.84 -4.16
CA TRP A 100 13.45 5.15 -3.69
C TRP A 100 13.69 4.53 -2.31
N VAL A 101 12.59 4.21 -1.64
CA VAL A 101 12.51 3.32 -0.48
C VAL A 101 11.58 2.17 -0.86
N GLU A 102 11.98 0.94 -0.57
CA GLU A 102 11.25 -0.27 -0.91
C GLU A 102 11.03 -1.08 0.36
N GLU A 103 9.88 -1.73 0.48
CA GLU A 103 9.62 -2.73 1.51
C GLU A 103 8.83 -3.90 0.94
N GLY A 104 9.07 -5.09 1.48
CA GLY A 104 8.55 -6.29 0.86
C GLY A 104 8.75 -7.58 1.64
N LEU A 105 8.24 -8.64 1.04
CA LEU A 105 8.57 -10.02 1.36
C LEU A 105 9.32 -10.59 0.17
N ARG A 106 10.48 -11.20 0.39
CA ARG A 106 11.32 -11.78 -0.66
C ARG A 106 11.61 -13.24 -0.34
N ASN A 107 11.47 -14.12 -1.31
CA ASN A 107 12.05 -15.46 -1.26
C ASN A 107 13.26 -15.53 -2.19
N GLY A 108 14.44 -15.74 -1.61
CA GLY A 108 15.70 -15.77 -2.35
C GLY A 108 16.85 -16.23 -1.46
N ILE A 109 18.02 -16.39 -2.05
CA ILE A 109 19.26 -16.40 -1.27
C ILE A 109 19.73 -14.94 -1.19
N ASP A 110 19.88 -14.42 0.02
CA ASP A 110 20.53 -13.13 0.24
C ASP A 110 21.97 -13.36 0.71
N PRO A 111 22.99 -12.82 0.02
CA PRO A 111 24.37 -12.81 0.55
C PRO A 111 24.53 -12.01 1.85
N GLY A 112 23.54 -11.17 2.22
CA GLY A 112 23.47 -10.41 3.46
C GLY A 112 22.73 -11.10 4.61
N ASP A 113 21.98 -12.18 4.36
CA ASP A 113 21.37 -12.99 5.42
C ASP A 113 22.49 -13.72 6.21
N PRO A 114 22.53 -13.60 7.56
CA PRO A 114 23.48 -14.31 8.40
C PRO A 114 23.62 -15.81 8.15
N CYS A 115 22.57 -16.50 7.69
CA CYS A 115 22.64 -17.93 7.36
C CYS A 115 23.09 -18.21 5.92
N GLY A 116 23.02 -17.22 5.02
CA GLY A 116 23.20 -17.41 3.58
C GLY A 116 22.25 -18.45 2.98
N CYS A 117 21.09 -18.62 3.60
CA CYS A 117 20.12 -19.65 3.26
C CYS A 117 18.93 -19.05 2.50
N GLN A 118 18.16 -19.92 1.83
CA GLN A 118 16.90 -19.51 1.22
C GLN A 118 15.92 -19.17 2.35
N ALA A 119 15.39 -17.96 2.35
CA ALA A 119 14.39 -17.53 3.32
C ALA A 119 13.33 -16.66 2.68
N TYR A 120 12.13 -16.68 3.27
CA TYR A 120 11.14 -15.64 3.08
C TYR A 120 11.50 -14.51 4.02
N GLU A 121 12.28 -13.56 3.54
CA GLU A 121 12.72 -12.42 4.33
C GLU A 121 11.72 -11.27 4.21
N VAL A 122 11.30 -10.75 5.36
CA VAL A 122 10.72 -9.41 5.42
C VAL A 122 11.90 -8.44 5.35
N PHE A 123 11.85 -7.53 4.40
CA PHE A 123 12.95 -6.61 4.17
C PHE A 123 12.44 -5.20 3.91
N TRP A 124 13.35 -4.26 4.10
CA TRP A 124 13.27 -2.97 3.45
C TRP A 124 14.59 -2.65 2.77
N ALA A 125 14.53 -1.86 1.71
CA ALA A 125 15.71 -1.43 0.99
C ALA A 125 15.61 0.06 0.67
N ASP A 126 16.75 0.66 0.39
CA ASP A 126 16.79 2.03 -0.07
C ASP A 126 17.95 2.30 -1.03
N GLN A 127 17.78 3.34 -1.84
CA GLN A 127 18.85 3.86 -2.69
C GLN A 127 18.74 5.38 -2.86
N ALA A 128 19.83 6.08 -2.57
CA ALA A 128 19.99 7.51 -2.86
C ALA A 128 20.39 7.75 -4.32
N PRO A 129 20.19 8.97 -4.87
CA PRO A 129 20.65 9.30 -6.23
C PRO A 129 22.16 9.07 -6.40
N GLY A 130 22.52 8.10 -7.26
CA GLY A 130 23.92 7.70 -7.47
C GLY A 130 24.58 7.02 -6.27
N GLY A 131 23.81 6.68 -5.23
CA GLY A 131 24.23 5.94 -4.06
C GLY A 131 24.23 4.42 -4.28
N THR A 132 24.68 3.70 -3.26
CA THR A 132 24.65 2.24 -3.24
C THR A 132 23.30 1.75 -2.74
N PHE A 133 22.76 0.74 -3.40
CA PHE A 133 21.63 -0.05 -2.92
C PHE A 133 21.94 -0.64 -1.54
N SER A 134 21.06 -0.41 -0.58
CA SER A 134 21.17 -0.99 0.76
C SER A 134 19.90 -1.76 1.10
N ARG A 135 20.04 -3.08 1.31
CA ARG A 135 18.96 -3.91 1.83
C ARG A 135 19.16 -4.16 3.32
N HIS A 136 18.05 -4.19 4.04
CA HIS A 136 17.99 -4.37 5.47
C HIS A 136 17.02 -5.51 5.80
N PHE A 137 17.56 -6.53 6.44
CA PHE A 137 16.80 -7.66 6.95
C PHE A 137 15.98 -7.24 8.19
N ILE A 138 14.70 -7.59 8.22
CA ILE A 138 13.82 -7.36 9.38
C ILE A 138 13.63 -8.67 10.14
N ASP A 139 13.04 -9.67 9.51
CA ASP A 139 12.79 -10.99 10.08
C ASP A 139 12.65 -12.05 8.98
N ASN A 140 12.75 -13.32 9.37
CA ASN A 140 12.33 -14.45 8.56
C ASN A 140 10.86 -14.73 8.82
N ASP A 141 10.07 -14.68 7.76
CA ASP A 141 8.67 -15.10 7.77
C ASP A 141 8.54 -16.52 7.21
N THR A 142 7.38 -17.12 7.41
CA THR A 142 6.94 -18.28 6.66
C THR A 142 5.59 -17.92 6.08
N PRO A 143 5.34 -18.04 4.76
CA PRO A 143 4.05 -17.73 4.20
C PRO A 143 2.97 -18.56 4.90
N ASP A 144 2.20 -17.89 5.74
CA ASP A 144 1.20 -18.46 6.62
C ASP A 144 -0.21 -18.11 6.15
N GLY A 145 -0.30 -17.28 5.11
CA GLY A 145 -1.53 -16.78 4.54
C GLY A 145 -2.23 -15.79 5.48
N TYR A 146 -1.51 -15.07 6.33
CA TYR A 146 -2.04 -13.87 6.97
C TYR A 146 -1.68 -12.62 6.15
N ASP A 147 -2.44 -11.56 6.37
CA ASP A 147 -2.15 -10.27 5.78
C ASP A 147 -1.24 -9.48 6.71
N ASN A 148 -0.19 -8.88 6.15
CA ASN A 148 0.76 -8.04 6.86
C ASN A 148 0.63 -6.58 6.42
N ALA A 149 0.97 -5.66 7.32
CA ALA A 149 0.98 -4.23 7.06
C ALA A 149 2.41 -3.71 6.86
N TYR A 150 2.57 -2.90 5.83
CA TYR A 150 3.84 -2.29 5.40
C TYR A 150 3.63 -0.79 5.31
N GLU A 151 4.50 0.03 5.90
CA GLU A 151 4.32 1.48 5.87
C GLU A 151 5.64 2.24 5.73
N ILE A 152 5.68 3.16 4.76
CA ILE A 152 6.76 4.14 4.62
C ILE A 152 6.19 5.52 4.90
N GLN A 153 6.62 6.14 6.00
CA GLN A 153 6.10 7.42 6.48
C GLN A 153 7.19 8.48 6.61
N ARG A 154 6.80 9.75 6.66
CA ARG A 154 7.75 10.83 6.99
C ARG A 154 8.35 10.63 8.37
N GLY A 155 9.68 10.66 8.45
CA GLY A 155 10.38 10.67 9.73
C GLY A 155 10.43 12.03 10.40
N ALA A 156 11.26 12.15 11.44
CA ALA A 156 11.40 13.38 12.23
C ALA A 156 12.10 14.53 11.47
N ALA A 157 12.94 14.21 10.48
CA ALA A 157 13.66 15.18 9.67
C ALA A 157 13.21 15.15 8.20
N PRO A 158 13.25 16.28 7.46
CA PRO A 158 12.82 16.36 6.05
C PRO A 158 13.50 15.39 5.09
N ASN A 159 14.63 14.81 5.48
CA ASN A 159 15.42 13.87 4.68
C ASN A 159 15.25 12.42 5.15
N GLN A 160 14.21 12.12 5.94
CA GLN A 160 14.00 10.82 6.56
C GLN A 160 12.64 10.23 6.22
N TRP A 161 12.65 8.94 5.93
CA TRP A 161 11.48 8.08 5.82
C TRP A 161 11.58 6.98 6.87
N ASP A 162 10.61 6.94 7.78
CA ASP A 162 10.48 5.88 8.77
C ASP A 162 9.77 4.69 8.10
N VAL A 163 10.31 3.49 8.30
CA VAL A 163 9.78 2.24 7.74
C VAL A 163 9.16 1.43 8.86
N TYR A 164 7.94 0.92 8.64
CA TYR A 164 7.17 0.15 9.59
C TYR A 164 6.72 -1.19 9.01
N TYR A 165 6.71 -2.21 9.85
CA TYR A 165 6.14 -3.52 9.56
C TYR A 165 5.24 -3.94 10.71
N ASP A 166 3.98 -4.27 10.41
CA ASP A 166 2.91 -4.56 11.38
C ASP A 166 2.81 -3.55 12.52
N GLY A 167 2.93 -2.26 12.16
CA GLY A 167 2.85 -1.12 13.08
C GLY A 167 4.11 -0.90 13.94
N ASN A 168 5.17 -1.68 13.76
CA ASN A 168 6.44 -1.50 14.46
C ASN A 168 7.44 -0.78 13.55
N GLN A 169 8.11 0.25 14.04
CA GLN A 169 9.19 0.90 13.29
C GLN A 169 10.40 -0.03 13.21
N VAL A 170 10.80 -0.41 11.99
CA VAL A 170 11.90 -1.35 11.71
C VAL A 170 13.13 -0.65 11.12
N GLY A 171 12.97 0.57 10.63
CA GLY A 171 14.06 1.29 9.98
C GLY A 171 13.82 2.78 9.81
N VAL A 172 14.89 3.46 9.39
CA VAL A 172 14.87 4.85 8.93
C VAL A 172 15.74 4.92 7.69
N SER A 173 15.14 5.30 6.56
CA SER A 173 15.85 5.62 5.34
C SER A 173 16.16 7.11 5.27
N ALA A 174 17.38 7.46 4.87
CA ALA A 174 17.82 8.85 4.69
C ALA A 174 18.20 9.19 3.23
N VAL A 175 17.62 8.47 2.28
CA VAL A 175 18.07 8.46 0.87
C VAL A 175 17.78 9.71 0.06
N THR A 176 16.98 10.64 0.58
CA THR A 176 16.70 11.92 -0.09
C THR A 176 16.86 13.11 0.82
N GLY A 177 17.05 14.30 0.25
CA GLY A 177 17.04 15.57 1.00
C GLY A 177 15.64 16.13 1.28
N SER A 178 14.55 15.42 0.99
CA SER A 178 13.17 15.92 1.13
C SER A 178 12.12 14.82 1.31
N TRP A 179 10.99 15.13 1.95
CA TRP A 179 9.81 14.26 2.05
C TRP A 179 8.93 14.22 0.79
N THR A 180 9.52 14.48 -0.37
CA THR A 180 8.77 14.46 -1.63
C THR A 180 8.64 13.02 -2.09
N GLY A 181 7.40 12.58 -2.30
CA GLY A 181 7.08 11.33 -2.99
C GLY A 181 6.60 11.64 -4.39
N TYR A 182 7.13 10.93 -5.39
CA TYR A 182 6.79 11.11 -6.79
C TYR A 182 5.84 10.02 -7.25
N GLU A 183 6.11 8.78 -6.88
CA GLU A 183 5.35 7.60 -7.28
C GLU A 183 5.30 6.60 -6.14
N GLN A 184 4.18 5.89 -6.04
CA GLN A 184 4.06 4.65 -5.32
C GLN A 184 3.98 3.53 -6.34
N GLN A 185 4.69 2.42 -6.11
CA GLN A 185 4.54 1.22 -6.92
C GLN A 185 4.25 0.05 -5.98
N ILE A 186 3.41 -0.89 -6.43
CA ILE A 186 3.15 -2.14 -5.71
C ILE A 186 3.06 -3.28 -6.70
N GLY A 187 3.69 -4.41 -6.39
CA GLY A 187 3.78 -5.51 -7.33
C GLY A 187 4.67 -6.64 -6.86
N GLY A 188 5.14 -7.42 -7.83
CA GLY A 188 6.15 -8.45 -7.60
C GLY A 188 7.21 -8.47 -8.69
N GLU A 189 8.41 -8.81 -8.28
CA GLU A 189 9.58 -9.04 -9.12
C GLU A 189 9.95 -10.54 -9.11
N VAL A 190 10.37 -11.05 -10.26
CA VAL A 190 11.03 -12.35 -10.40
C VAL A 190 12.34 -12.19 -11.14
N ALA A 191 13.45 -12.29 -10.41
CA ALA A 191 14.79 -12.35 -10.96
C ALA A 191 15.27 -13.81 -10.99
N ALA A 192 15.27 -14.42 -12.17
CA ALA A 192 15.79 -15.77 -12.40
C ALA A 192 16.39 -15.88 -13.81
N ASN A 193 17.32 -16.82 -13.99
CA ASN A 193 17.86 -17.20 -15.29
C ASN A 193 16.86 -18.04 -16.09
N ASP A 194 16.09 -18.89 -15.40
CA ASP A 194 15.01 -19.70 -15.97
C ASP A 194 13.71 -19.51 -15.16
N LEU A 195 12.71 -18.91 -15.79
CA LEU A 195 11.41 -18.65 -15.19
C LEU A 195 10.50 -19.90 -15.19
N GLY A 196 10.89 -21.00 -15.86
CA GLY A 196 10.03 -22.17 -16.04
C GLY A 196 9.65 -22.91 -14.75
N ALA A 197 10.41 -22.71 -13.67
CA ALA A 197 10.12 -23.29 -12.35
C ALA A 197 9.54 -22.28 -11.35
N ALA A 198 9.61 -20.98 -11.65
CA ALA A 198 9.18 -19.93 -10.75
C ALA A 198 7.65 -19.84 -10.72
N HIS A 199 7.07 -19.83 -9.53
CA HIS A 199 5.64 -19.63 -9.31
C HIS A 199 5.40 -18.89 -8.01
N ALA A 200 4.30 -18.16 -7.95
CA ALA A 200 3.70 -17.69 -6.72
C ALA A 200 2.24 -18.07 -6.73
N ASP A 201 1.63 -18.21 -5.56
CA ASP A 201 0.19 -18.37 -5.46
C ASP A 201 -0.51 -17.10 -5.95
N TRP A 202 -0.56 -16.03 -5.14
CA TRP A 202 -1.31 -14.80 -5.43
C TRP A 202 -0.65 -13.56 -4.83
N PHE A 203 -0.45 -12.53 -5.65
CA PHE A 203 -0.12 -11.19 -5.17
C PHE A 203 -1.42 -10.43 -4.87
N GLN A 204 -2.00 -10.66 -3.68
CA GLN A 204 -3.16 -9.91 -3.22
C GLN A 204 -2.71 -8.67 -2.45
N MET A 205 -2.49 -7.58 -3.17
CA MET A 205 -1.88 -6.38 -2.60
C MET A 205 -2.77 -5.15 -2.72
N THR A 206 -2.78 -4.35 -1.66
CA THR A 206 -3.41 -3.03 -1.65
C THR A 206 -2.41 -2.00 -1.13
N ALA A 207 -2.51 -0.80 -1.68
CA ALA A 207 -1.61 0.29 -1.38
C ALA A 207 -2.42 1.58 -1.28
N ASP A 208 -2.28 2.29 -0.18
CA ASP A 208 -2.94 3.55 0.06
C ASP A 208 -1.89 4.63 0.31
N PHE A 209 -2.27 5.89 0.11
CA PHE A 209 -1.48 7.01 0.53
C PHE A 209 -2.30 8.02 1.33
N ARG A 210 -1.62 8.70 2.25
CA ARG A 210 -2.22 9.72 3.10
C ARG A 210 -1.59 11.07 2.85
N ASP A 211 -2.41 12.11 2.71
CA ASP A 211 -1.93 13.49 2.64
C ASP A 211 -1.78 14.15 4.02
N GLY A 212 -1.21 15.36 4.04
CA GLY A 212 -0.92 16.15 5.25
C GLY A 212 -2.16 16.70 5.93
N ALA A 213 -3.31 16.68 5.25
CA ALA A 213 -4.62 16.94 5.86
C ALA A 213 -5.22 15.68 6.49
N GLY A 214 -4.54 14.54 6.35
CA GLY A 214 -4.95 13.24 6.85
C GLY A 214 -5.97 12.53 5.97
N LYS A 215 -6.17 12.99 4.73
CA LYS A 215 -7.06 12.35 3.76
C LYS A 215 -6.38 11.15 3.12
N TRP A 216 -7.12 10.05 3.06
CA TRP A 216 -6.71 8.82 2.42
C TRP A 216 -7.08 8.80 0.95
N TYR A 217 -6.15 8.28 0.15
CA TYR A 217 -6.31 8.01 -1.26
C TYR A 217 -5.98 6.55 -1.48
N VAL A 218 -6.92 5.83 -2.05
CA VAL A 218 -6.76 4.40 -2.27
C VAL A 218 -6.15 4.21 -3.64
N SER A 219 -4.91 3.74 -3.70
CA SER A 219 -4.41 3.12 -4.92
C SER A 219 -5.00 1.72 -4.94
N ARG A 220 -6.17 1.59 -5.59
CA ARG A 220 -6.63 0.25 -5.94
C ARG A 220 -5.72 -0.27 -7.04
N GLY A 221 -4.56 -0.80 -6.63
CA GLY A 221 -3.91 -1.93 -7.28
C GLY A 221 -4.81 -3.17 -7.11
N GLY A 222 -6.08 -3.03 -7.47
CA GLY A 222 -7.09 -4.07 -7.38
C GLY A 222 -6.91 -5.01 -8.55
N ALA A 223 -5.78 -5.71 -8.59
CA ALA A 223 -5.78 -7.03 -9.15
C ALA A 223 -6.50 -7.93 -8.12
N SER A 224 -7.83 -7.82 -8.05
CA SER A 224 -8.61 -9.04 -7.85
C SER A 224 -8.37 -9.86 -9.11
N ILE A 225 -7.24 -10.57 -9.17
CA ILE A 225 -7.05 -11.66 -10.14
C ILE A 225 -8.00 -12.72 -9.62
N PRO A 226 -9.18 -12.97 -10.22
CA PRO A 226 -10.06 -13.99 -9.72
C PRO A 226 -9.46 -15.33 -10.14
N SER A 227 -8.61 -15.94 -9.33
CA SER A 227 -8.08 -17.30 -9.56
C SER A 227 -7.79 -17.55 -11.03
N GLN A 228 -6.98 -16.69 -11.63
CA GLN A 228 -6.13 -17.19 -12.68
C GLN A 228 -4.93 -17.67 -11.92
N VAL A 229 -4.84 -18.99 -11.82
CA VAL A 229 -3.58 -19.68 -11.62
C VAL A 229 -2.50 -18.85 -12.34
N VAL A 230 -1.41 -18.51 -11.66
CA VAL A 230 -0.15 -18.26 -12.39
C VAL A 230 0.28 -19.62 -12.96
N ASP A 231 -0.51 -20.15 -13.88
CA ASP A 231 -0.16 -21.25 -14.80
C ASP A 231 0.15 -20.55 -16.12
N SER A 232 1.20 -19.76 -16.07
CA SER A 232 1.92 -19.42 -17.27
C SER A 232 3.37 -19.61 -16.90
N GLY A 233 3.95 -20.71 -17.39
CA GLY A 233 5.34 -20.63 -17.82
C GLY A 233 5.49 -19.31 -18.57
N PHE A 234 6.44 -18.50 -18.13
CA PHE A 234 6.63 -17.12 -18.56
C PHE A 234 6.93 -17.08 -20.06
N THR A 235 5.88 -17.11 -20.88
CA THR A 235 5.91 -16.84 -22.32
C THR A 235 4.63 -16.13 -22.70
N GLY A 236 4.68 -14.80 -22.65
CA GLY A 236 3.71 -13.92 -23.28
C GLY A 236 2.46 -13.61 -22.46
N TYR A 237 2.45 -12.39 -21.91
CA TYR A 237 1.29 -11.56 -21.55
C TYR A 237 -0.07 -12.02 -22.10
N TRP A 238 -1.11 -12.03 -21.27
CA TRP A 238 -2.44 -11.45 -21.57
C TRP A 238 -3.24 -11.23 -20.28
N VAL A 239 -3.91 -10.09 -20.19
CA VAL A 239 -4.86 -9.70 -19.13
C VAL A 239 -6.28 -9.96 -19.65
N ASP A 240 -7.16 -10.58 -18.86
CA ASP A 240 -8.61 -10.38 -19.07
C ASP A 240 -9.43 -10.52 -17.78
N SER A 241 -10.45 -9.67 -17.70
CA SER A 241 -11.40 -9.51 -16.60
C SER A 241 -12.57 -10.50 -16.69
N ASP A 242 -13.02 -10.99 -15.53
CA ASP A 242 -14.31 -11.64 -15.23
C ASP A 242 -14.49 -13.18 -15.49
N TRP A 243 -14.49 -13.95 -14.39
CA TRP A 243 -15.18 -15.24 -14.06
C TRP A 243 -14.87 -16.61 -14.80
N VAL A 244 -14.34 -17.58 -14.00
CA VAL A 244 -14.47 -19.08 -13.89
C VAL A 244 -14.14 -20.08 -15.03
N TRP A 245 -13.19 -21.01 -14.75
CA TRP A 245 -13.22 -22.51 -14.74
C TRP A 245 -11.92 -23.19 -15.25
N TRP A 246 -11.47 -24.19 -14.49
CA TRP A 246 -10.45 -25.23 -14.81
C TRP A 246 -10.80 -26.06 -16.06
N VAL A 247 -9.82 -26.60 -16.82
CA VAL A 247 -9.49 -28.06 -17.01
C VAL A 247 -8.17 -28.17 -17.78
N GLY A 248 -7.23 -28.99 -17.30
CA GLY A 248 -5.89 -29.15 -17.85
C GLY A 248 -5.71 -30.08 -19.05
N HIS A 249 -4.43 -30.29 -19.38
CA HIS A 249 -3.81 -31.50 -19.89
C HIS A 249 -2.31 -31.46 -19.63
#